data_AF-A0A2I0B856-F1
#
_entry.id   AF-A0A2I0B856-F1
#
_cell.length_a   1.000
_cell.length_b   1.000
_cell.length_c   1.000
_cell.angle_alpha   90.00
_cell.angle_beta   90.00
_cell.angle_gamma   90.00
#
_symmetry.space_group_name_H-M   'P 1'
#
loop_
_entity.id
_entity.type
_entity.pdbx_description
1 polymer ?
#
loop_
_entity_poly.entity_id
_entity_poly.type
_entity_poly.pdbx_seq_one_letter_code
_entity_poly.pdbx_strand_id
1 'polypeptide(L)' 'MAPYEALYGRKCRSPLYWDEVGEKRMLGPEIIEITLQKIKIIRERLLAAQSRPKAYANTRRRDIYFELGSMYF' A
#
# COMPACT_ATOMS: atom_id res chain seq x y z
N MET A 1 -8.54 13.99 -30.93
CA MET A 1 -7.28 13.33 -31.33
C MET A 1 -6.13 14.16 -30.83
N ALA A 2 -5.16 13.58 -30.12
CA ALA A 2 -3.96 14.34 -29.75
C ALA A 2 -3.22 14.78 -31.05
N PRO A 3 -2.50 15.92 -31.07
CA PRO A 3 -1.92 16.47 -32.32
C PRO A 3 -1.02 15.47 -33.08
N TYR A 4 -0.26 14.65 -32.36
CA TYR A 4 0.61 13.62 -32.91
C TYR A 4 -0.16 12.49 -33.61
N GLU A 5 -1.32 12.09 -33.07
CA GLU A 5 -2.16 11.03 -33.64
C GLU A 5 -2.80 11.44 -34.97
N ALA A 6 -3.19 12.71 -35.10
CA ALA A 6 -3.75 13.22 -36.35
C ALA A 6 -2.70 13.37 -37.45
N LEU A 7 -1.45 13.71 -37.09
CA LEU A 7 -0.36 13.92 -38.05
C LEU A 7 0.28 12.62 -38.54
N TYR A 8 0.42 11.63 -37.66
CA TYR A 8 1.17 10.40 -37.96
C TYR A 8 0.31 9.14 -37.95
N GLY A 9 -0.98 9.25 -37.60
CA GLY A 9 -1.91 8.11 -37.55
C GLY A 9 -1.56 7.06 -36.49
N ARG A 10 -0.63 7.38 -35.56
CA ARG A 10 -0.16 6.47 -34.50
C ARG A 10 -0.54 7.05 -33.13
N LYS A 11 -0.97 6.17 -32.22
CA LYS A 11 -1.24 6.54 -30.81
C LYS A 11 -0.02 7.19 -30.19
N CYS A 12 -0.23 8.25 -29.42
CA CYS A 12 0.84 8.93 -28.70
C CYS A 12 1.49 7.98 -27.69
N ARG A 13 2.81 7.74 -27.81
CA ARG A 13 3.61 7.06 -26.78
C ARG A 13 4.20 8.14 -25.87
N SER A 14 3.56 8.38 -24.72
CA SER A 14 4.14 9.27 -23.70
C SER A 14 5.14 8.48 -22.85
N PRO A 15 6.20 9.11 -22.31
CA PRO A 15 7.14 8.44 -21.41
C PRO A 15 6.49 7.84 -20.13
N LEU A 16 5.30 8.31 -19.75
CA LEU A 16 4.49 7.74 -18.66
C LEU A 16 3.76 6.46 -19.07
N TYR A 17 3.61 6.22 -20.38
CA TYR A 17 2.90 5.08 -20.95
C TYR A 17 3.84 4.28 -21.86
N TRP A 18 5.01 3.93 -21.33
CA TRP A 18 5.89 2.90 -21.89
C TRP A 18 5.43 1.50 -21.46
N ASP A 19 4.12 1.29 -21.44
CA ASP A 19 3.50 -0.01 -21.13
C ASP A 19 3.60 -0.97 -22.33
N GLU A 20 4.52 -0.69 -23.26
CA GLU A 20 4.72 -1.50 -24.46
C GLU A 20 5.43 -2.80 -24.14
N VAL A 21 4.58 -3.78 -23.79
CA VAL A 21 4.48 -5.02 -24.54
C VAL A 21 5.74 -5.88 -24.51
N GLY A 22 5.88 -6.65 -23.43
CA GLY A 22 6.53 -7.96 -23.54
C GLY A 22 7.73 -8.21 -22.64
N GLU A 23 8.27 -7.22 -21.92
CA GLU A 23 9.18 -7.51 -20.82
C GLU A 23 8.39 -7.92 -19.56
N LYS A 24 7.67 -9.05 -19.65
CA LYS A 24 7.80 -10.02 -18.56
C LYS A 24 9.26 -10.45 -18.61
N ARG A 25 10.16 -9.64 -18.04
CA ARG A 25 11.44 -10.18 -17.59
C ARG A 25 11.05 -11.40 -16.79
N MET A 26 11.45 -12.57 -17.27
CA MET A 26 11.41 -13.81 -16.51
C MET A 26 12.27 -13.53 -15.27
N LEU A 27 11.69 -12.84 -14.29
CA LEU A 27 12.28 -12.57 -13.01
C LEU A 27 12.48 -13.96 -12.43
N GLY A 28 13.75 -14.36 -12.31
CA GLY A 28 14.09 -15.68 -11.80
C GLY A 28 13.37 -15.93 -10.47
N PRO A 29 13.12 -17.20 -10.11
CA PRO A 29 12.37 -17.56 -8.92
C PRO A 29 12.90 -16.88 -7.65
N GLU A 30 14.21 -16.65 -7.57
CA GLU A 30 14.87 -15.91 -6.48
C GLU A 30 14.32 -14.49 -6.27
N ILE A 31 14.07 -13.74 -7.35
CA ILE A 31 13.58 -12.36 -7.25
C ILE A 31 12.10 -12.37 -6.83
N ILE A 32 11.35 -13.38 -7.27
CA ILE A 32 9.96 -13.58 -6.84
C ILE A 32 9.92 -13.90 -5.34
N GLU A 33 10.80 -14.76 -4.85
CA GLU A 33 10.88 -15.09 -3.42
C GLU A 33 11.28 -13.88 -2.57
N ILE A 34 12.30 -13.13 -2.99
CA ILE A 34 12.74 -11.91 -2.30
C ILE A 34 11.60 -10.87 -2.26
N THR A 35 10.89 -10.68 -3.37
CA THR A 35 9.77 -9.72 -3.43
C THR A 35 8.61 -10.16 -2.55
N LEU A 36 8.27 -11.46 -2.51
CA LEU A 36 7.24 -12.01 -1.63
C LEU A 36 7.59 -11.81 -0.14
N GLN A 37 8.85 -12.03 0.25
CA GLN A 37 9.31 -11.76 1.62
C GLN A 37 9.16 -10.27 1.98
N LYS A 38 9.55 -9.36 1.08
CA LYS A 38 9.40 -7.92 1.29
C LYS A 38 7.94 -7.50 1.39
N ILE A 39 7.07 -8.06 0.56
CA ILE A 39 5.61 -7.80 0.60
C ILE A 39 5.03 -8.23 1.95
N LYS A 40 5.44 -9.39 2.49
CA LYS A 40 5.00 -9.86 3.80
C LYS A 40 5.38 -8.87 4.91
N ILE A 41 6.63 -8.41 4.93
CA ILE A 41 7.11 -7.42 5.91
C ILE A 41 6.31 -6.10 5.81
N ILE A 42 6.05 -5.62 4.60
CA ILE A 42 5.27 -4.39 4.39
C ILE A 42 3.85 -4.57 4.93
N ARG A 43 3.21 -5.71 4.67
CA ARG A 43 1.86 -6.00 5.15
C ARG A 43 1.79 -6.05 6.68
N GLU A 44 2.76 -6.68 7.33
CA GLU A 44 2.85 -6.72 8.79
C GLU A 44 3.04 -5.31 9.38
N ARG A 45 3.91 -4.49 8.79
CA ARG A 45 4.11 -3.09 9.21
C ARG A 45 2.86 -2.24 9.02
N LEU A 46 2.13 -2.42 7.92
CA LEU A 46 0.87 -1.73 7.67
C LEU A 46 -0.20 -2.13 8.70
N LEU A 47 -0.32 -3.42 9.00
CA LEU A 47 -1.25 -3.90 10.03
C LEU A 47 -0.86 -3.37 11.42
N ALA A 48 0.43 -3.35 11.76
CA ALA A 48 0.91 -2.77 13.02
C ALA A 48 0.59 -1.26 13.10
N ALA A 49 0.85 -0.51 12.04
CA ALA A 49 0.53 0.92 11.96
C ALA A 49 -0.98 1.18 12.03
N GLN A 50 -1.81 0.32 11.43
CA GLN A 50 -3.27 0.45 11.47
C GLN A 50 -3.88 -0.01 12.81
N SER A 51 -3.28 -1.00 13.46
CA SER A 51 -3.76 -1.52 14.75
C SER A 51 -3.48 -0.56 15.91
N ARG A 52 -2.38 0.20 15.86
CA ARG A 52 -2.02 1.22 16.87
C ARG A 52 -3.13 2.26 17.13
N PRO A 53 -3.70 2.96 16.13
CA PRO A 53 -4.81 3.88 16.35
C PRO A 53 -6.10 3.14 16.71
N LYS A 54 -6.33 1.92 16.18
CA LYS A 54 -7.51 1.11 16.52
C LYS A 54 -7.52 0.66 17.99
N ALA A 55 -6.38 0.30 18.56
CA ALA A 55 -6.28 -0.08 19.97
C ALA A 55 -6.64 1.09 20.88
N TYR A 56 -6.05 2.26 20.65
CA TYR A 56 -6.35 3.48 21.42
C TYR A 56 -7.81 3.91 21.27
N ALA A 57 -8.34 3.91 20.04
CA ALA A 57 -9.74 4.25 19.78
C ALA A 57 -10.71 3.22 20.40
N ASN A 58 -10.38 1.92 20.38
CA ASN A 58 -11.22 0.88 20.99
C ASN A 58 -11.20 0.94 22.52
N THR A 59 -10.05 1.22 23.14
CA THR A 59 -9.96 1.42 24.61
C THR A 59 -10.81 2.62 25.05
N ARG A 60 -10.88 3.68 24.23
CA ARG A 60 -11.76 4.85 24.49
C ARG A 60 -13.24 4.64 24.14
N ARG A 61 -13.58 3.60 23.38
CA ARG A 61 -14.97 3.24 23.00
C ARG A 61 -15.60 2.18 23.91
N ARG A 62 -14.81 1.50 24.74
CA ARG A 62 -15.32 0.61 25.80
C ARG A 62 -15.64 1.46 27.03
N ASP A 63 -16.68 1.06 27.77
CA ASP A 63 -17.01 1.69 29.05
C ASP A 63 -15.82 1.50 30.00
N ILE A 64 -15.13 2.61 30.28
CA ILE A 64 -14.00 2.62 31.21
C ILE A 64 -14.61 2.56 32.61
N TYR A 65 -14.69 1.36 33.19
CA TYR A 65 -15.05 1.21 34.59
C TYR A 65 -13.88 1.67 35.44
N PHE A 66 -13.97 2.90 35.95
CA PHE A 66 -13.07 3.39 36.98
C PHE A 66 -13.43 2.69 38.29
N GLU A 67 -12.45 2.08 38.94
CA GLU A 67 -12.62 1.64 40.32
C GLU A 67 -12.84 2.88 41.20
N LEU A 68 -13.98 2.90 41.90
CA LEU A 68 -14.36 3.95 42.85
C LEU A 68 -13.31 4.01 43.98
N GLY A 69 -12.28 4.83 43.79
CA GLY A 69 -11.16 4.95 44.71
C GLY A 69 -9.95 5.68 44.13
N SER A 70 -9.80 5.76 42.81
CA SER A 70 -8.78 6.60 42.16
C SER A 70 -9.24 8.05 42.07
N MET A 71 -9.40 8.68 43.23
CA MET A 71 -9.55 10.12 43.37
C MET A 71 -8.16 10.74 43.19
N TYR A 72 -7.87 11.24 41.99
CA TYR A 72 -6.79 12.20 41.79
C TYR A 72 -7.39 13.60 41.88
N PHE A 73 -6.84 14.41 42.79
CA PHE A 73 -7.12 15.84 42.96
C PHE A 73 -6.84 16.64 41.70
#